data_AF-H1KUD8-F1
#
_entry.id   AF-H1KUD8-F1
#
_cell.length_a   1.000
_cell.length_b   1.000
_cell.length_c   1.000
_cell.angle_alpha   90.00
_cell.angle_beta   90.00
_cell.angle_gamma   90.00
#
_symmetry.space_group_name_H-M   'P 1'
#
loop_
_entity.id
_entity.type
_entity.pdbx_description
1 polymer ?
#
loop_
_entity_poly.entity_id
_entity_poly.type
_entity_poly.pdbx_seq_one_letter_code
_entity_poly.pdbx_strand_id
1 'polypeptide(L)'
;MCALILAVALVAAPPAVAGVMDQARWSAGTVERRGPVTVTTGLDFERAAPGEWRLRARCETRDTRTGRWSARTGTGVAVRSMGTVMIEAAPLGRMVLFPDGELAANTAACASGAADLGTGD
;
A
#
# COMPACT_ATOMS: atom_id res chain seq x y z
N MET A 1 -47.33 27.69 33.06
CA MET A 1 -46.88 26.32 32.69
C MET A 1 -45.97 26.48 31.47
N CYS A 2 -44.65 26.48 31.67
CA CYS A 2 -43.68 26.65 30.56
C CYS A 2 -43.22 25.28 30.10
N ALA A 3 -43.52 24.92 28.85
CA ALA A 3 -43.01 23.71 28.22
C ALA A 3 -41.57 23.96 27.76
N LEU A 4 -40.60 23.28 28.39
CA LEU A 4 -39.22 23.22 27.91
C LEU A 4 -39.17 22.28 26.70
N ILE A 5 -38.97 22.83 25.50
CA ILE A 5 -38.73 22.02 24.30
C ILE A 5 -37.25 21.64 24.32
N LEU A 6 -36.98 20.37 24.60
CA LEU A 6 -35.65 19.78 24.58
C LEU A 6 -35.26 19.52 23.11
N ALA A 7 -34.49 20.44 22.52
CA ALA A 7 -33.90 20.24 21.19
C ALA A 7 -32.69 19.30 21.32
N VAL A 8 -32.89 18.01 21.05
CA VAL A 8 -31.78 17.05 20.91
C VAL A 8 -31.09 17.33 19.58
N ALA A 9 -29.97 18.04 19.63
CA ALA A 9 -29.08 18.17 18.49
C ALA A 9 -28.47 16.78 18.21
N LEU A 10 -28.95 16.11 17.16
CA LEU A 10 -28.24 14.96 16.57
C LEU A 10 -26.89 15.46 16.08
N VAL A 11 -25.84 15.25 16.88
CA VAL A 11 -24.47 15.38 16.40
C VAL A 11 -24.26 14.21 15.44
N ALA A 12 -24.41 14.48 14.15
CA ALA A 12 -23.96 13.55 13.12
C ALA A 12 -22.44 13.37 13.33
N ALA A 13 -22.05 12.21 13.84
CA ALA A 13 -20.63 11.85 13.92
C ALA A 13 -20.05 12.02 12.51
N PRO A 14 -18.93 12.74 12.34
CA PRO A 14 -18.29 12.82 11.04
C PRO A 14 -18.03 11.39 10.55
N PRO A 15 -18.27 11.09 9.25
CA PRO A 15 -17.97 9.77 8.74
C PRO A 15 -16.51 9.47 9.05
N ALA A 16 -16.25 8.33 9.70
CA ALA A 16 -14.90 7.84 9.86
C ALA A 16 -14.26 7.85 8.47
N VAL A 17 -13.23 8.68 8.28
CA VAL A 17 -12.53 8.76 7.01
C VAL A 17 -11.90 7.38 6.82
N ALA A 18 -12.48 6.59 5.91
CA ALA A 18 -11.93 5.30 5.53
C ALA A 18 -10.48 5.52 5.10
N GLY A 19 -9.53 4.82 5.74
CA GLY A 19 -8.13 4.93 5.36
C GLY A 19 -7.95 4.44 3.92
N VAL A 20 -6.84 4.80 3.27
CA VAL A 20 -6.52 4.33 1.90
C VAL A 20 -6.61 2.80 1.79
N MET A 21 -6.17 2.09 2.83
CA MET A 21 -6.27 0.62 2.91
C MET A 21 -7.72 0.11 3.04
N ASP A 22 -8.66 0.94 3.50
CA ASP A 22 -10.09 0.60 3.58
C ASP A 22 -10.82 0.85 2.25
N GLN A 23 -10.11 1.16 1.16
CA GLN A 23 -10.68 1.28 -0.18
C GLN A 23 -10.77 -0.07 -0.91
N ALA A 24 -11.59 -0.13 -1.95
CA ALA A 24 -11.71 -1.29 -2.83
C ALA A 24 -10.44 -1.50 -3.66
N ARG A 25 -9.79 -0.40 -4.03
CA ARG A 25 -8.52 -0.38 -4.77
C ARG A 25 -7.62 0.70 -4.20
N TRP A 26 -6.34 0.39 -4.13
CA TRP A 26 -5.31 1.32 -3.70
C TRP A 26 -3.96 0.83 -4.21
N SER A 27 -2.97 1.71 -4.18
CA SER A 27 -1.61 1.37 -4.59
C SER A 27 -0.60 1.85 -3.56
N ALA A 28 0.55 1.20 -3.56
CA ALA A 28 1.70 1.62 -2.78
C ALA A 28 2.96 1.46 -3.60
N GLY A 29 3.95 2.30 -3.37
CA GLY A 29 5.23 2.14 -4.06
C GLY A 29 6.36 2.91 -3.44
N THR A 30 7.57 2.45 -3.70
CA THR A 30 8.81 3.08 -3.22
C THR A 30 9.75 3.32 -4.37
N VAL A 31 10.55 4.38 -4.28
CA VAL A 31 11.71 4.59 -5.15
C VAL A 31 12.95 4.68 -4.28
N GLU A 32 13.88 3.74 -4.45
CA GLU A 32 15.11 3.68 -3.68
C GLU A 32 16.32 3.88 -4.60
N ARG A 33 17.24 4.77 -4.20
CA ARG A 33 18.48 5.00 -4.93
C ARG A 33 19.66 4.33 -4.23
N ARG A 34 20.24 3.34 -4.90
CA ARG A 34 21.44 2.58 -4.48
C ARG A 34 22.62 2.98 -5.35
N GLY A 35 23.20 4.15 -5.07
CA GLY A 35 24.26 4.74 -5.90
C GLY A 35 23.76 5.11 -7.31
N PRO A 36 24.32 4.52 -8.39
CA PRO A 36 23.82 4.76 -9.75
C PRO A 36 22.54 3.98 -10.09
N VAL A 37 22.15 3.02 -9.24
CA VAL A 37 20.97 2.18 -9.47
C VAL A 37 19.76 2.78 -8.79
N THR A 38 18.67 2.95 -9.54
CA THR A 38 17.33 3.23 -9.00
C THR A 38 16.52 1.95 -9.02
N VAL A 39 15.93 1.60 -7.88
CA VAL A 39 14.99 0.48 -7.78
C VAL A 39 13.61 1.06 -7.47
N THR A 40 12.62 0.72 -8.29
CA THR A 40 11.23 1.15 -8.12
C THR A 40 10.38 -0.06 -7.78
N THR A 41 9.56 0.05 -6.73
CA THR A 41 8.54 -0.93 -6.37
C THR A 41 7.18 -0.29 -6.58
N GLY A 42 6.32 -0.94 -7.35
CA GLY A 42 4.89 -0.61 -7.43
C GLY A 42 4.05 -1.80 -7.01
N LEU A 43 3.03 -1.54 -6.20
CA LEU A 43 2.07 -2.51 -5.68
C LEU A 43 0.67 -1.98 -5.95
N ASP A 44 -0.12 -2.74 -6.69
CA ASP A 44 -1.53 -2.44 -6.94
C ASP A 44 -2.39 -3.46 -6.20
N PHE A 45 -3.32 -2.99 -5.39
CA PHE A 45 -4.18 -3.81 -4.54
C PHE A 45 -5.62 -3.72 -5.00
N GLU A 46 -6.29 -4.87 -5.08
CA GLU A 46 -7.72 -4.99 -5.33
C GLU A 46 -8.36 -5.86 -4.25
N ARG A 47 -9.38 -5.34 -3.57
CA ARG A 47 -10.02 -6.02 -2.44
C ARG A 47 -10.60 -7.36 -2.86
N ALA A 48 -10.19 -8.41 -2.14
CA ALA A 48 -10.76 -9.75 -2.27
C ALA A 48 -11.77 -10.02 -1.16
N ALA A 49 -11.46 -9.62 0.08
CA ALA A 49 -12.30 -9.73 1.26
C ALA A 49 -11.96 -8.62 2.28
N PRO A 50 -12.72 -8.43 3.36
CA PRO A 50 -12.33 -7.50 4.42
C PRO A 50 -10.94 -7.82 4.97
N GLY A 51 -10.00 -6.90 4.81
CA GLY A 51 -8.61 -7.09 5.24
C GLY A 51 -7.75 -7.96 4.31
N GLU A 52 -8.25 -8.34 3.13
CA GLU A 52 -7.51 -9.13 2.14
C GLU A 52 -7.62 -8.52 0.74
N TRP A 53 -6.49 -8.46 0.03
CA TRP A 53 -6.40 -7.94 -1.33
C TRP A 53 -5.66 -8.93 -2.24
N ARG A 54 -6.13 -9.04 -3.48
CA ARG A 54 -5.30 -9.50 -4.59
C ARG A 54 -4.31 -8.39 -4.91
N LEU A 55 -3.07 -8.76 -5.22
CA LEU A 55 -2.05 -7.78 -5.56
C LEU A 55 -1.36 -8.08 -6.88
N ARG A 56 -0.94 -7.00 -7.53
CA ARG A 56 0.05 -7.02 -8.60
C ARG A 56 1.25 -6.21 -8.16
N ALA A 57 2.42 -6.81 -8.21
CA ALA A 57 3.69 -6.17 -7.88
C ALA A 57 4.55 -6.01 -9.13
N ARG A 58 5.28 -4.90 -9.21
CA ARG A 58 6.26 -4.59 -10.24
C ARG A 58 7.52 -4.07 -9.57
N CYS A 59 8.64 -4.76 -9.76
CA CYS A 59 9.95 -4.21 -9.46
C CYS A 59 10.61 -3.74 -10.75
N GLU A 60 11.16 -2.54 -10.74
CA GLU A 60 12.05 -2.07 -11.79
C GLU A 60 13.42 -1.76 -11.21
N THR A 61 14.46 -2.02 -11.97
CA THR A 61 15.83 -1.66 -11.62
C THR A 61 16.47 -0.99 -12.81
N ARG A 62 16.97 0.23 -12.63
CA ARG A 62 17.59 1.04 -13.68
C ARG A 62 18.96 1.53 -13.22
N ASP A 63 20.00 1.22 -13.98
CA ASP A 63 21.33 1.78 -13.80
C ASP A 63 21.44 3.07 -14.63
N THR A 64 21.58 4.20 -13.94
CA THR A 64 21.66 5.54 -14.57
C THR A 64 22.99 5.80 -15.27
N ARG A 65 24.05 5.02 -15.00
CA ARG A 65 25.34 5.13 -15.69
C ARG A 65 25.33 4.43 -17.03
N THR A 66 24.79 3.21 -17.06
CA THR A 66 24.81 2.35 -18.26
C THR A 66 23.52 2.42 -19.07
N GLY A 67 22.46 3.00 -18.50
CA GLY A 67 21.12 3.01 -19.09
C GLY A 67 20.43 1.65 -19.06
N ARG A 68 21.07 0.60 -18.52
CA ARG A 68 20.49 -0.75 -18.41
C ARG A 68 19.29 -0.71 -17.48
N TRP A 69 18.25 -1.44 -17.87
CA TRP A 69 17.05 -1.61 -17.06
C TRP A 69 16.58 -3.05 -17.07
N SER A 70 15.88 -3.43 -16.01
CA SER A 70 15.17 -4.70 -15.91
C SER A 70 13.88 -4.50 -15.13
N ALA A 71 12.86 -5.29 -15.44
CA ALA A 71 11.63 -5.32 -14.66
C ALA A 71 11.21 -6.75 -14.39
N ARG A 72 10.60 -6.96 -13.23
CA ARG A 72 9.98 -8.21 -12.82
C ARG A 72 8.60 -7.90 -12.28
N THR A 73 7.65 -8.74 -12.60
CA THR A 73 6.28 -8.63 -12.09
C THR A 73 5.92 -9.89 -11.33
N GLY A 74 5.01 -9.74 -10.37
CA GLY A 74 4.46 -10.83 -9.59
C GLY A 74 3.00 -10.55 -9.26
N THR A 75 2.26 -11.60 -8.95
CA THR A 75 0.89 -11.51 -8.46
C THR A 75 0.78 -12.31 -7.18
N GLY A 76 -0.15 -11.94 -6.32
CA GLY A 76 -0.43 -12.75 -5.14
C GLY A 76 -1.47 -12.12 -4.23
N VAL A 77 -1.26 -12.27 -2.93
CA VAL A 77 -2.20 -11.84 -1.90
C VAL A 77 -1.54 -10.93 -0.88
N ALA A 78 -2.35 -10.02 -0.33
CA ALA A 78 -1.98 -9.16 0.78
C ALA A 78 -3.03 -9.27 1.88
N VAL A 79 -2.59 -9.37 3.13
CA VAL A 79 -3.47 -9.54 4.30
C VAL A 79 -3.11 -8.51 5.35
N ARG A 80 -4.12 -7.78 5.85
CA ARG A 80 -3.97 -6.85 6.97
C ARG A 80 -3.97 -7.62 8.27
N SER A 81 -2.89 -7.51 9.03
CA SER A 81 -2.73 -8.13 10.35
C SER A 81 -2.08 -7.14 11.31
N MET A 82 -2.69 -6.94 12.48
CA MET A 82 -2.18 -6.05 13.54
C MET A 82 -1.75 -4.64 13.05
N GLY A 83 -2.49 -4.08 12.10
CA GLY A 83 -2.19 -2.75 11.53
C GLY A 83 -1.14 -2.74 10.40
N THR A 84 -0.47 -3.86 10.14
CA THR A 84 0.46 -4.05 9.01
C THR A 84 -0.23 -4.76 7.84
N VAL A 85 0.30 -4.64 6.63
CA VAL A 85 -0.11 -5.43 5.46
C VAL A 85 1.02 -6.37 5.07
N MET A 86 0.77 -7.66 5.23
CA MET A 86 1.68 -8.74 4.83
C MET A 86 1.42 -9.08 3.37
N ILE A 87 2.47 -9.15 2.56
CA ILE A 87 2.37 -9.27 1.09
C ILE A 87 3.18 -10.47 0.64
N GLU A 88 2.57 -11.35 -0.14
CA GLU A 88 3.24 -12.46 -0.82
C GLU A 88 2.94 -12.37 -2.31
N ALA A 89 3.97 -12.04 -3.11
CA ALA A 89 3.86 -11.86 -4.54
C ALA A 89 4.84 -12.79 -5.26
N ALA A 90 4.38 -13.93 -5.77
CA ALA A 90 5.24 -14.83 -6.52
C ALA A 90 5.52 -14.28 -7.94
N PRO A 91 6.76 -14.37 -8.47
CA PRO A 91 7.97 -14.95 -7.87
C PRO A 91 8.82 -13.94 -7.08
N LEU A 92 8.34 -12.71 -6.90
CA LEU A 92 9.10 -11.61 -6.30
C LEU A 92 9.48 -11.92 -4.85
N GLY A 93 8.57 -12.49 -4.06
CA GLY A 93 8.82 -12.91 -2.68
C GLY A 93 7.86 -12.25 -1.70
N ARG A 94 8.34 -12.02 -0.47
CA ARG A 94 7.54 -11.46 0.63
C ARG A 94 7.93 -10.01 0.90
N MET A 95 6.92 -9.20 1.20
CA MET A 95 7.02 -7.79 1.57
C MET A 95 6.10 -7.50 2.76
N VAL A 96 6.36 -6.43 3.48
CA VAL A 96 5.55 -5.94 4.60
C VAL A 96 5.40 -4.44 4.47
N LEU A 97 4.15 -3.95 4.49
CA LEU A 97 3.86 -2.53 4.58
C LEU A 97 3.40 -2.20 6.01
N PHE A 98 4.15 -1.33 6.68
CA PHE A 98 3.88 -0.89 8.03
C PHE A 98 2.86 0.26 8.06
N PRO A 99 2.18 0.48 9.21
CA PRO A 99 1.15 1.52 9.34
C PRO A 99 1.65 2.95 9.10
N ASP A 100 2.95 3.20 9.31
CA ASP A 100 3.62 4.47 9.05
C ASP A 100 3.97 4.68 7.55
N GLY A 101 3.61 3.72 6.70
CA GLY A 101 3.89 3.74 5.28
C GLY A 101 5.25 3.16 4.92
N GLU A 102 6.02 2.58 5.86
CA GLU A 102 7.28 1.94 5.51
C GLU A 102 7.05 0.60 4.81
N LEU A 103 7.65 0.41 3.64
CA LEU A 103 7.67 -0.87 2.92
C LEU A 103 9.01 -1.58 3.14
N ALA A 104 8.96 -2.72 3.82
CA ALA A 104 10.07 -3.65 3.94
C ALA A 104 9.94 -4.78 2.91
N ALA A 105 10.91 -4.90 2.02
CA ALA A 105 11.00 -5.98 1.03
C ALA A 105 12.17 -6.93 1.37
N ASN A 106 12.02 -8.22 1.09
CA ASN A 106 13.16 -9.13 1.17
C ASN A 106 14.19 -8.82 0.06
N THR A 107 15.44 -9.28 0.23
CA THR A 107 16.57 -8.98 -0.69
C THR A 107 16.37 -9.43 -2.14
N ALA A 108 15.40 -10.30 -2.41
CA ALA A 108 15.05 -10.74 -3.77
C ALA A 108 13.91 -9.90 -4.42
N ALA A 109 13.14 -9.14 -3.62
CA ALA A 109 11.75 -8.78 -3.91
C ALA A 109 11.44 -7.28 -4.06
N CYS A 110 12.36 -6.44 -4.55
CA CYS A 110 12.17 -5.00 -4.86
C CYS A 110 12.86 -4.01 -3.89
N ALA A 111 12.60 -2.70 -4.09
CA ALA A 111 13.06 -1.60 -3.26
C ALA A 111 12.33 -1.56 -1.90
N SER A 112 13.01 -0.99 -0.90
CA SER A 112 12.50 -0.71 0.44
C SER A 112 12.49 0.79 0.74
N GLY A 113 11.67 1.22 1.70
CA GLY A 113 11.63 2.59 2.19
C GLY A 113 10.21 3.13 2.38
N ALA A 114 10.09 4.45 2.55
CA ALA A 114 8.80 5.11 2.67
C ALA A 114 7.98 4.95 1.38
N ALA A 115 6.80 4.36 1.50
CA ALA A 115 5.89 4.17 0.39
C ALA A 115 4.99 5.39 0.21
N ASP A 116 4.76 5.75 -1.05
CA ASP A 116 3.66 6.64 -1.42
C ASP A 116 2.39 5.81 -1.54
N LEU A 117 1.36 6.17 -0.77
CA LEU A 117 0.08 5.45 -0.73
C LEU A 117 -0.94 6.20 -1.59
N GLY A 118 -1.32 5.59 -2.71
CA GLY A 118 -2.29 6.12 -3.65
C GLY A 118 -3.66 5.47 -3.54
N THR A 119 -4.70 6.21 -3.94
CA THR A 119 -6.05 5.69 -4.14
C THR A 119 -6.15 5.24 -5.59
N GLY A 120 -6.34 3.95 -5.84
CA GLY A 120 -6.48 3.43 -7.19
C GLY A 120 -7.89 3.72 -7.68
N ASP A 121 -8.04 4.69 -8.59
CA ASP A 121 -9.33 5.09 -9.15
C ASP A 121 -10.05 3.96 -9.93
#